data_AF-A0A820RD37-F1
#
_entry.id   AF-A0A820RD37-F1
#
_cell.length_a   1.000
_cell.length_b   1.000
_cell.length_c   1.000
_cell.angle_alpha   90.00
_cell.angle_beta   90.00
_cell.angle_gamma   90.00
#
_symmetry.space_group_name_H-M   'P 1'
#
loop_
_entity.id
_entity.type
_entity.pdbx_description
1 polymer ?
#
loop_
_entity_poly.entity_id
_entity_poly.type
_entity_poly.pdbx_seq_one_letter_code
_entity_poly.pdbx_strand_id
1 'polypeptide(L)'
;VSNIRAQQWYNEDIPQYLNGFLNDKSSRLIGWATIRQLRVKSELCPDQRIISICEDSYSFANEETQLFQPGWTINATTEEFSSSVIKAFNYSTSDELDTYSYVGEFGTYSGGGYVYEFRGRLSDMKTNLSKLHQLDWIDEKTRAVFIQLTLYNPSVQ
;
A
#
# COMPACT_ATOMS: atom_id res chain seq x y z
N VAL A 1 11.82 -1.06 -4.06
CA VAL A 1 12.02 -0.35 -2.77
C VAL A 1 13.42 0.24 -2.57
N SER A 2 14.51 -0.30 -3.13
CA SER A 2 15.87 0.22 -2.84
C SER A 2 16.06 1.73 -3.08
N ASN A 3 15.36 2.33 -4.04
CA ASN A 3 15.46 3.77 -4.32
C ASN A 3 14.83 4.67 -3.26
N ILE A 4 13.99 4.14 -2.36
CA ILE A 4 13.32 4.93 -1.30
C ILE A 4 14.23 5.22 -0.09
N ARG A 5 15.48 4.74 -0.14
CA ARG A 5 16.52 4.95 0.88
C ARG A 5 17.87 5.17 0.20
N ALA A 6 18.69 6.06 0.76
CA ALA A 6 20.09 6.20 0.38
C ALA A 6 20.82 4.85 0.48
N GLN A 7 21.42 4.40 -0.63
CA GLN A 7 22.28 3.23 -0.65
C GLN A 7 23.75 3.62 -0.44
N GLN A 8 24.61 2.60 -0.31
CA GLN A 8 26.06 2.78 -0.28
C GLN A 8 26.56 3.64 -1.43
N TRP A 9 27.67 4.31 -1.18
CA TRP A 9 28.41 5.01 -2.23
C TRP A 9 29.04 4.02 -3.21
N TYR A 10 29.52 4.53 -4.34
CA TYR A 10 30.17 3.73 -5.37
C TYR A 10 31.44 3.03 -4.85
N ASN A 11 32.01 3.54 -3.76
CA ASN A 11 33.18 3.00 -3.06
C ASN A 11 32.80 2.19 -1.81
N GLU A 12 31.55 1.69 -1.73
CA GLU A 12 31.02 0.85 -0.64
C GLU A 12 30.85 1.57 0.72
N ASP A 13 31.22 2.84 0.80
CA ASP A 13 31.04 3.63 2.02
C ASP A 13 29.57 3.78 2.39
N ILE A 14 29.33 3.74 3.69
CA ILE A 14 28.00 3.92 4.28
C ILE A 14 27.58 5.39 4.06
N PRO A 15 26.34 5.66 3.62
CA PRO A 15 25.85 7.01 3.41
C PRO A 15 25.54 7.70 4.75
N GLN A 16 26.58 8.13 5.47
CA GLN A 16 26.44 8.81 6.75
C GLN A 16 25.63 10.10 6.60
N TYR A 17 24.80 10.40 7.60
CA TYR A 17 23.92 11.60 7.65
C TYR A 17 22.84 11.68 6.56
N LEU A 18 22.67 10.66 5.73
CA LEU A 18 21.64 10.60 4.68
C LEU A 18 20.40 9.80 5.12
N ASN A 19 20.14 9.73 6.43
CA ASN A 19 18.94 9.10 6.96
C ASN A 19 17.68 9.84 6.47
N GLY A 20 16.79 9.10 5.81
CA GLY A 20 15.58 9.67 5.22
C GLY A 20 15.78 10.27 3.83
N PHE A 21 16.98 10.27 3.27
CA PHE A 21 17.18 10.62 1.85
C PHE A 21 16.87 9.44 0.94
N LEU A 22 16.44 9.76 -0.28
CA LEU A 22 16.33 8.79 -1.37
C LEU A 22 17.73 8.39 -1.87
N ASN A 23 17.76 7.42 -2.78
CA ASN A 23 19.01 6.99 -3.39
C ASN A 23 19.66 8.02 -4.34
N ASP A 24 18.94 9.10 -4.68
CA ASP A 24 19.51 10.26 -5.36
C ASP A 24 20.41 11.12 -4.45
N LYS A 25 20.41 10.85 -3.13
CA LYS A 25 21.22 11.51 -2.09
C LYS A 25 21.02 13.04 -2.03
N SER A 26 19.96 13.55 -2.62
CA SER A 26 19.63 14.97 -2.70
C SER A 26 18.20 15.23 -2.23
N SER A 27 17.26 14.34 -2.55
CA SER A 27 15.88 14.47 -2.10
C SER A 27 15.67 13.77 -0.76
N ARG A 28 15.15 14.52 0.21
CA ARG A 28 14.75 14.00 1.53
C ARG A 28 13.27 13.59 1.50
N LEU A 29 12.98 12.36 1.90
CA LEU A 29 11.63 11.87 2.13
C LEU A 29 11.08 12.45 3.43
N ILE A 30 9.95 13.15 3.34
CA ILE A 30 9.22 13.67 4.48
C ILE A 30 8.21 12.61 4.94
N GLY A 31 8.35 12.16 6.18
CA GLY A 31 7.57 11.03 6.70
C GLY A 31 8.04 9.69 6.14
N TRP A 32 7.12 8.95 5.53
CA TRP A 32 7.38 7.67 4.88
C TRP A 32 6.58 7.57 3.59
N ALA A 33 7.09 6.78 2.65
CA ALA A 33 6.30 6.40 1.48
C ALA A 33 5.15 5.50 1.94
N THR A 34 4.03 5.58 1.25
CA THR A 34 2.88 4.69 1.47
C THR A 34 2.41 4.10 0.14
N ILE A 35 1.89 2.87 0.22
CA ILE A 35 1.08 2.28 -0.83
C ILE A 35 -0.32 2.06 -0.26
N ARG A 36 -1.32 2.62 -0.92
CA ARG A 36 -2.73 2.52 -0.54
C ARG A 36 -3.48 1.86 -1.68
N GLN A 37 -4.37 0.93 -1.38
CA GLN A 37 -5.25 0.35 -2.38
C GLN A 37 -6.71 0.50 -2.01
N LEU A 38 -7.54 0.51 -3.04
CA LEU A 38 -8.99 0.33 -2.96
C LEU A 38 -9.38 -0.96 -3.64
N ARG A 39 -10.30 -1.69 -3.02
CA ARG A 39 -10.86 -2.94 -3.54
C ARG A 39 -12.38 -2.93 -3.40
N VAL A 40 -13.05 -3.77 -4.17
CA VAL A 40 -14.51 -3.92 -4.13
C VAL A 40 -14.91 -5.15 -3.32
N LYS A 41 -16.14 -5.14 -2.82
CA LYS A 41 -16.77 -6.30 -2.18
C LYS A 41 -16.96 -7.41 -3.19
N SER A 42 -16.91 -8.65 -2.71
CA SER A 42 -17.36 -9.79 -3.52
C SER A 42 -18.88 -9.85 -3.60
N GLU A 43 -19.39 -9.85 -4.82
CA GLU A 43 -20.79 -10.15 -5.09
C GLU A 43 -20.91 -11.43 -5.92
N LEU A 44 -21.97 -12.20 -5.63
CA LEU A 44 -22.31 -13.38 -6.41
C LEU A 44 -22.88 -12.93 -7.75
N CYS A 45 -22.37 -13.50 -8.84
CA CYS A 45 -22.90 -13.20 -10.16
C CYS A 45 -24.39 -13.55 -10.27
N PRO A 46 -25.19 -12.76 -11.02
CA PRO A 46 -26.58 -13.10 -11.32
C PRO A 46 -26.76 -14.47 -11.99
N ASP A 47 -25.80 -14.89 -12.84
CA ASP A 47 -25.77 -16.22 -13.45
C ASP A 47 -24.57 -17.05 -12.96
N GLN A 48 -24.78 -17.73 -11.82
CA GLN A 48 -23.80 -18.59 -11.17
C GLN A 48 -23.45 -19.86 -11.95
N ARG A 49 -24.17 -20.18 -13.03
CA ARG A 49 -23.94 -21.42 -13.80
C ARG A 49 -22.68 -21.33 -14.66
N ILE A 50 -22.25 -20.13 -14.99
CA ILE A 50 -21.11 -19.86 -15.87
C ILE A 50 -19.95 -19.24 -15.07
N ILE A 51 -20.23 -18.28 -14.18
CA ILE A 51 -19.23 -17.60 -13.37
C ILE A 51 -19.77 -17.44 -11.95
N SER A 52 -18.99 -17.85 -10.95
CA SER A 52 -19.40 -17.82 -9.54
C SER A 52 -19.22 -16.45 -8.87
N ILE A 53 -18.23 -15.66 -9.29
CA ILE A 53 -17.84 -14.39 -8.66
C ILE A 53 -17.83 -13.28 -9.70
N CYS A 54 -18.53 -12.19 -9.42
CA CYS A 54 -18.57 -11.01 -10.28
C CYS A 54 -17.70 -9.91 -9.67
N GLU A 55 -16.84 -9.34 -10.52
CA GLU A 55 -15.89 -8.32 -10.15
C GLU A 55 -16.33 -7.00 -10.75
N ASP A 56 -17.13 -6.24 -9.99
CA ASP A 56 -17.74 -5.00 -10.47
C ASP A 56 -16.74 -3.84 -10.58
N SER A 57 -17.08 -2.86 -11.41
CA SER A 57 -16.36 -1.58 -11.43
C SER A 57 -16.45 -0.87 -10.08
N TYR A 58 -15.46 -0.03 -9.76
CA TYR A 58 -15.45 0.70 -8.49
C TYR A 58 -16.60 1.71 -8.41
N SER A 59 -17.23 1.75 -7.24
CA SER A 59 -18.15 2.79 -6.80
C SER A 59 -18.01 2.96 -5.28
N PHE A 60 -18.45 4.10 -4.76
CA PHE A 60 -18.47 4.30 -3.30
C PHE A 60 -19.39 3.30 -2.56
N ALA A 61 -20.38 2.72 -3.24
CA ALA A 61 -21.33 1.80 -2.61
C ALA A 61 -20.77 0.37 -2.45
N ASN A 62 -19.97 -0.08 -3.42
CA ASN A 62 -19.37 -1.42 -3.43
C ASN A 62 -17.92 -1.44 -2.94
N GLU A 63 -17.41 -0.32 -2.43
CA GLU A 63 -16.10 -0.28 -1.76
C GLU A 63 -16.07 -1.22 -0.57
N GLU A 64 -15.00 -2.02 -0.47
CA GLU A 64 -14.76 -2.92 0.64
C GLU A 64 -14.08 -2.15 1.78
N THR A 65 -14.70 -2.21 2.96
CA THR A 65 -14.28 -1.47 4.16
C THR A 65 -14.12 -2.39 5.36
N GLN A 66 -14.23 -3.70 5.18
CA GLN A 66 -14.08 -4.67 6.25
C GLN A 66 -12.62 -4.80 6.71
N LEU A 67 -12.43 -5.13 7.99
CA LEU A 67 -11.13 -5.51 8.54
C LEU A 67 -10.84 -6.97 8.20
N PHE A 68 -9.70 -7.23 7.56
CA PHE A 68 -9.26 -8.58 7.22
C PHE A 68 -8.02 -8.98 8.01
N GLN A 69 -7.88 -10.27 8.22
CA GLN A 69 -6.61 -10.91 8.52
C GLN A 69 -5.78 -11.04 7.24
N PRO A 70 -4.45 -11.17 7.36
CA PRO A 70 -3.58 -11.27 6.20
C PRO A 70 -3.99 -12.41 5.25
N GLY A 71 -4.00 -12.11 3.95
CA GLY A 71 -4.54 -12.99 2.90
C GLY A 71 -6.04 -12.82 2.64
N TRP A 72 -6.62 -11.65 2.96
CA TRP A 72 -8.04 -11.34 2.74
C TRP A 72 -9.01 -12.33 3.41
N THR A 73 -8.64 -12.81 4.60
CA THR A 73 -9.45 -13.76 5.38
C THR A 73 -10.09 -13.08 6.59
N ILE A 74 -11.21 -13.61 7.08
CA ILE A 74 -11.88 -13.10 8.30
C ILE A 74 -11.44 -13.91 9.53
N ASN A 75 -11.02 -15.16 9.31
CA ASN A 75 -10.64 -16.07 10.36
C ASN A 75 -9.27 -15.72 10.92
N ALA A 76 -9.09 -15.89 12.23
CA ALA A 76 -7.79 -15.76 12.86
C ALA A 76 -6.78 -16.68 12.20
N THR A 77 -5.61 -16.14 11.89
CA THR A 77 -4.47 -16.89 11.37
C THR A 77 -3.57 -17.34 12.52
N THR A 78 -2.99 -18.53 12.40
CA THR A 78 -1.95 -19.02 13.33
C THR A 78 -0.55 -18.59 12.89
N GLU A 79 -0.39 -18.03 11.68
CA GLU A 79 0.88 -17.47 11.23
C GLU A 79 1.18 -16.14 11.92
N GLU A 80 2.41 -15.97 12.39
CA GLU A 80 2.87 -14.71 12.95
C GLU A 80 3.29 -13.75 11.83
N PHE A 81 2.58 -12.62 11.74
CA PHE A 81 2.90 -11.54 10.81
C PHE A 81 3.41 -10.30 11.53
N SER A 82 4.22 -9.50 10.83
CA SER A 82 4.62 -8.19 11.36
C SER A 82 3.40 -7.29 11.51
N SER A 83 3.45 -6.37 12.47
CA SER A 83 2.37 -5.41 12.69
C SER A 83 2.07 -4.55 11.45
N SER A 84 3.10 -4.25 10.62
CA SER A 84 2.92 -3.54 9.35
C SER A 84 2.17 -4.37 8.31
N VAL A 85 2.38 -5.69 8.26
CA VAL A 85 1.63 -6.58 7.37
C VAL A 85 0.19 -6.70 7.85
N ILE A 86 -0.04 -6.90 9.15
CA ILE A 86 -1.41 -6.99 9.71
C ILE A 86 -2.19 -5.71 9.42
N LYS A 87 -1.61 -4.55 9.69
CA LYS A 87 -2.25 -3.25 9.41
C LYS A 87 -2.58 -3.04 7.94
N ALA A 88 -1.82 -3.62 7.02
CA ALA A 88 -2.09 -3.50 5.59
C ALA A 88 -3.40 -4.16 5.15
N PHE A 89 -3.95 -5.10 5.92
CA PHE A 89 -5.25 -5.74 5.66
C PHE A 89 -6.40 -5.11 6.46
N ASN A 90 -6.11 -4.05 7.23
CA ASN A 90 -7.13 -3.27 7.92
C ASN A 90 -7.48 -2.04 7.10
N TYR A 91 -8.77 -1.84 6.84
CA TYR A 91 -9.26 -0.65 6.18
C TYR A 91 -9.02 0.58 7.07
N SER A 92 -8.56 1.68 6.47
CA SER A 92 -8.44 2.99 7.10
C SER A 92 -9.32 4.00 6.37
N THR A 93 -10.01 4.83 7.13
CA THR A 93 -10.91 5.86 6.62
C THR A 93 -10.13 7.06 6.06
N SER A 94 -10.81 7.89 5.27
CA SER A 94 -10.24 9.14 4.74
C SER A 94 -9.72 10.06 5.85
N ASP A 95 -10.45 10.14 6.96
CA ASP A 95 -10.11 11.00 8.10
C ASP A 95 -8.88 10.48 8.86
N GLU A 96 -8.75 9.16 9.02
CA GLU A 96 -7.57 8.55 9.65
C GLU A 96 -6.30 8.73 8.80
N LEU A 97 -6.45 8.78 7.48
CA LEU A 97 -5.35 8.94 6.54
C LEU A 97 -5.04 10.40 6.20
N ASP A 98 -5.91 11.34 6.58
CA ASP A 98 -5.85 12.75 6.16
C ASP A 98 -5.75 12.90 4.63
N THR A 99 -6.56 12.12 3.93
CA THR A 99 -6.59 12.04 2.46
C THR A 99 -7.95 12.49 1.93
N TYR A 100 -7.95 12.89 0.66
CA TYR A 100 -9.16 13.26 -0.08
C TYR A 100 -9.43 12.29 -1.23
N SER A 101 -10.64 12.37 -1.78
CA SER A 101 -10.98 11.62 -2.98
C SER A 101 -10.11 12.03 -4.16
N TYR A 102 -9.76 11.07 -5.01
CA TYR A 102 -8.95 11.28 -6.20
C TYR A 102 -9.78 11.05 -7.46
N VAL A 103 -9.80 12.02 -8.37
CA VAL A 103 -10.46 11.87 -9.68
C VAL A 103 -9.44 11.30 -10.66
N GLY A 104 -9.62 10.04 -11.03
CA GLY A 104 -8.83 9.37 -12.06
C GLY A 104 -9.56 9.31 -13.40
N GLU A 105 -8.94 8.62 -14.36
CA GLU A 105 -9.49 8.44 -15.71
C GLU A 105 -10.78 7.60 -15.72
N PHE A 106 -10.81 6.53 -14.92
CA PHE A 106 -11.91 5.54 -14.91
C PHE A 106 -12.94 5.76 -13.79
N GLY A 107 -12.77 6.80 -12.97
CA GLY A 107 -13.70 7.12 -11.89
C GLY A 107 -13.11 8.00 -10.80
N THR A 108 -13.95 8.32 -9.82
CA THR A 108 -13.55 9.01 -8.60
C THR A 108 -13.39 7.98 -7.49
N TYR A 109 -12.25 8.01 -6.83
CA TYR A 109 -11.83 7.06 -5.80
C TYR A 109 -11.85 7.73 -4.43
N SER A 110 -12.34 7.03 -3.40
CA SER A 110 -12.36 7.55 -2.03
C SER A 110 -10.93 7.82 -1.49
N GLY A 111 -10.84 8.60 -0.41
CA GLY A 111 -9.57 8.83 0.29
C GLY A 111 -9.15 7.66 1.20
N GLY A 112 -10.07 6.77 1.57
CA GLY A 112 -9.80 5.63 2.46
C GLY A 112 -9.05 4.48 1.78
N GLY A 113 -8.99 3.33 2.43
CA GLY A 113 -8.48 2.10 1.82
C GLY A 113 -7.53 1.31 2.71
N TYR A 114 -6.92 0.30 2.11
CA TYR A 114 -5.95 -0.58 2.75
C TYR A 114 -4.55 -0.03 2.51
N VAL A 115 -3.75 0.15 3.57
CA VAL A 115 -2.49 0.92 3.49
C VAL A 115 -1.31 0.14 4.05
N TYR A 116 -0.23 0.07 3.26
CA TYR A 116 1.08 -0.34 3.75
C TYR A 116 2.05 0.84 3.77
N GLU A 117 2.68 1.05 4.93
CA GLU A 117 3.67 2.12 5.15
C GLU A 117 5.09 1.57 5.02
N PHE A 118 5.92 2.21 4.19
CA PHE A 118 7.34 1.87 4.05
C PHE A 118 8.18 2.46 5.21
N ARG A 119 7.90 1.99 6.43
CA ARG A 119 8.52 2.40 7.69
C ARG A 119 9.53 1.35 8.19
N GLY A 120 10.59 1.80 8.86
CA GLY A 120 11.60 0.92 9.48
C GLY A 120 12.85 0.69 8.62
N ARG A 121 13.46 -0.50 8.73
CA ARG A 121 14.68 -0.85 7.99
C ARG A 121 14.34 -1.32 6.58
N LEU A 122 15.26 -1.13 5.64
CA LEU A 122 15.09 -1.58 4.25
C LEU A 122 14.92 -3.11 4.15
N SER A 123 15.59 -3.88 5.02
CA SER A 123 15.41 -5.33 5.13
C SER A 123 13.96 -5.69 5.43
N ASP A 124 13.39 -5.05 6.44
CA ASP A 124 12.05 -5.35 6.94
C ASP A 124 11.00 -4.96 5.90
N MET A 125 11.20 -3.83 5.21
CA MET A 125 10.36 -3.43 4.07
C MET A 125 10.40 -4.46 2.94
N LYS A 126 11.58 -4.96 2.57
CA LYS A 126 11.71 -6.00 1.54
C LYS A 126 10.98 -7.27 1.95
N THR A 127 11.20 -7.74 3.18
CA THR A 127 10.54 -8.94 3.71
C THR A 127 9.03 -8.78 3.76
N ASN A 128 8.54 -7.66 4.29
CA ASN A 128 7.11 -7.37 4.38
C ASN A 128 6.47 -7.25 3.00
N LEU A 129 7.13 -6.58 2.04
CA LEU A 129 6.61 -6.47 0.67
C LEU A 129 6.53 -7.83 -0.03
N SER A 130 7.56 -8.67 0.12
CA SER A 130 7.52 -10.05 -0.36
C SER A 130 6.37 -10.83 0.25
N LYS A 131 6.10 -10.63 1.56
CA LYS A 131 5.00 -11.31 2.23
C LYS A 131 3.63 -10.78 1.78
N LEU A 132 3.47 -9.48 1.57
CA LEU A 132 2.24 -8.91 0.99
C LEU A 132 1.97 -9.45 -0.41
N HIS A 133 3.02 -9.61 -1.23
CA HIS A 133 2.90 -10.24 -2.54
C HIS A 133 2.50 -11.73 -2.43
N GLN A 134 3.04 -12.48 -1.47
CA GLN A 134 2.67 -13.89 -1.26
C GLN A 134 1.24 -14.06 -0.74
N LEU A 135 0.68 -13.04 -0.10
CA LEU A 135 -0.66 -13.03 0.45
C LEU A 135 -1.67 -12.37 -0.50
N ASP A 136 -1.29 -12.18 -1.78
CA ASP A 136 -2.11 -11.55 -2.81
C ASP A 136 -2.73 -10.23 -2.33
N TRP A 137 -1.92 -9.38 -1.67
CA TRP A 137 -2.42 -8.09 -1.19
C TRP A 137 -3.03 -7.30 -2.36
N ILE A 138 -2.40 -7.31 -3.54
CA ILE A 138 -3.06 -6.82 -4.76
C ILE A 138 -3.60 -8.04 -5.50
N ASP A 139 -4.92 -8.12 -5.66
CA ASP A 139 -5.65 -9.24 -6.25
C ASP A 139 -6.65 -8.76 -7.32
N GLU A 140 -7.48 -9.67 -7.82
CA GLU A 140 -8.51 -9.37 -8.82
C GLU A 140 -9.60 -8.38 -8.36
N LYS A 141 -9.71 -8.12 -7.05
CA LYS A 141 -10.69 -7.17 -6.47
C LYS A 141 -10.12 -5.77 -6.32
N THR A 142 -8.81 -5.62 -6.41
CA THR A 142 -8.18 -4.30 -6.39
C THR A 142 -8.63 -3.48 -7.61
N ARG A 143 -9.00 -2.21 -7.38
CA ARG A 143 -9.45 -1.28 -8.44
C ARG A 143 -8.56 -0.06 -8.60
N ALA A 144 -7.87 0.33 -7.54
CA ALA A 144 -6.90 1.41 -7.60
C ALA A 144 -5.75 1.16 -6.63
N VAL A 145 -4.55 1.56 -7.04
CA VAL A 145 -3.34 1.54 -6.21
C VAL A 145 -2.68 2.91 -6.31
N PHE A 146 -2.46 3.52 -5.15
CA PHE A 146 -1.81 4.81 -4.99
C PHE A 146 -0.47 4.59 -4.33
N ILE A 147 0.59 5.16 -4.91
CA ILE A 147 1.91 5.23 -4.29
C ILE A 147 2.17 6.69 -4.00
N GLN A 148 2.34 7.03 -2.71
CA GLN A 148 2.52 8.42 -2.28
C GLN A 148 3.89 8.59 -1.63
N LEU A 149 4.61 9.62 -2.07
CA LEU A 149 5.86 10.08 -1.48
C LEU A 149 5.84 11.60 -1.42
N THR A 150 6.25 12.16 -0.29
CA THR A 150 6.47 13.59 -0.14
C THR A 150 7.97 13.84 -0.06
N LEU A 151 8.51 14.60 -1.01
CA LEU A 151 9.95 14.83 -1.15
C LEU A 151 10.28 16.31 -0.96
N TYR A 152 11.41 16.58 -0.31
CA TYR A 152 11.98 17.90 -0.16
C TYR A 152 13.41 17.89 -0.67
N ASN A 153 13.72 18.74 -1.64
CA ASN A 153 15.07 18.90 -2.18
C ASN A 153 15.65 20.23 -1.71
N PRO A 154 16.66 20.23 -0.81
CA PRO A 154 17.26 21.46 -0.28
C PRO A 154 18.19 22.16 -1.28
N SER A 155 18.62 21.50 -2.36
CA SER A 155 19.64 22.02 -3.29
C SER A 155 19.08 22.94 -4.37
N VAL A 156 17.76 22.94 -4.60
CA VAL A 156 17.09 23.68 -5.69
C VAL A 156 16.09 24.72 -5.16
N GLN A 157 16.27 25.17 -3.92
CA GLN A 157 15.38 26.13 -3.29
C GLN A 157 15.81 27.58 -3.52
#